data_AF-A0A966ITR9-F1
#
_entry.id   AF-A0A966ITR9-F1
#
_cell.length_a   1.000
_cell.length_b   1.000
_cell.length_c   1.000
_cell.angle_alpha   90.00
_cell.angle_beta   90.00
_cell.angle_gamma   90.00
#
_symmetry.space_group_name_H-M   'P 1'
#
loop_
_entity.id
_entity.type
_entity.pdbx_description
1 polymer ?
#
loop_
_entity_poly.entity_id
_entity_poly.type
_entity_poly.pdbx_seq_one_letter_code
_entity_poly.pdbx_strand_id
1 'polypeptide(L)' 'MATTIVIGAGQAGAEVASRLRDEGYEGRIILVGQENYMPYQRPPLSKKVTSSPINLIENALLDKDELFPVDP' A
#
# COMPACT_ATOMS: atom_id res chain seq x y z
N MET A 1 -15.47 -13.79 12.29
CA MET A 1 -14.17 -13.25 11.84
C MET A 1 -14.28 -11.73 11.76
N ALA A 2 -13.28 -10.99 12.26
CA ALA A 2 -13.29 -9.53 12.23
C ALA A 2 -12.78 -8.99 10.89
N THR A 3 -13.23 -7.80 10.50
CA THR A 3 -12.71 -7.05 9.36
C THR A 3 -12.09 -5.75 9.87
N THR A 4 -10.84 -5.48 9.52
CA THR A 4 -10.13 -4.25 9.86
C THR A 4 -10.01 -3.38 8.62
N ILE A 5 -10.39 -2.11 8.75
CA ILE A 5 -10.31 -1.12 7.68
C ILE A 5 -9.24 -0.09 8.06
N VAL A 6 -8.26 0.10 7.19
CA VAL A 6 -7.18 1.07 7.33
C VAL A 6 -7.41 2.20 6.34
N ILE A 7 -7.69 3.40 6.84
CA ILE A 7 -7.89 4.59 6.00
C ILE A 7 -6.53 5.29 5.82
N GLY A 8 -6.03 5.32 4.58
CA GLY A 8 -4.77 5.94 4.21
C GLY A 8 -3.76 4.92 3.65
N ALA A 9 -3.80 4.69 2.33
CA ALA A 9 -2.89 3.82 1.58
C ALA A 9 -1.46 4.39 1.37
N GLY A 10 -0.95 5.17 2.33
CA GLY A 10 0.43 5.64 2.35
C GLY A 10 1.35 4.72 3.14
N GLN A 11 2.53 5.23 3.54
CA GLN A 11 3.53 4.45 4.30
C GLN A 11 2.96 3.82 5.57
N ALA A 12 2.27 4.62 6.38
CA ALA A 12 1.74 4.15 7.65
C ALA A 12 0.65 3.08 7.47
N GLY A 13 -0.23 3.23 6.49
CA GLY A 13 -1.30 2.26 6.27
C GLY A 13 -0.80 0.95 5.66
N ALA A 14 0.18 1.02 4.76
CA ALA A 14 0.85 -0.17 4.24
C ALA A 14 1.58 -0.94 5.34
N GLU A 15 2.33 -0.24 6.20
CA GLU A 15 3.04 -0.85 7.34
C GLU A 15 2.07 -1.55 8.30
N VAL A 16 0.95 -0.90 8.64
CA VAL A 16 -0.07 -1.51 9.52
C VAL A 16 -0.67 -2.76 8.88
N ALA A 17 -1.00 -2.71 7.59
CA ALA A 17 -1.57 -3.85 6.88
C ALA A 17 -0.60 -5.05 6.83
N SER A 18 0.66 -4.79 6.51
CA SER A 18 1.73 -5.80 6.50
C SER A 18 1.95 -6.40 7.89
N ARG A 19 2.08 -5.54 8.91
CA ARG A 19 2.32 -5.99 10.29
C ARG A 19 1.18 -6.84 10.85
N LEU A 20 -0.06 -6.51 10.54
CA LEU A 20 -1.21 -7.33 10.91
C LEU A 20 -1.10 -8.75 10.32
N ARG A 21 -0.66 -8.88 9.06
CA ARG A 21 -0.45 -10.20 8.44
C ARG A 21 0.71 -10.96 9.08
N ASP A 22 1.84 -10.30 9.31
CA ASP A 22 3.00 -10.89 9.99
C ASP A 22 2.67 -11.40 11.39
N GLU A 23 1.79 -10.71 12.11
CA GLU A 23 1.35 -11.07 13.46
C GLU A 23 0.23 -12.13 13.48
N GLY A 24 -0.14 -12.68 12.32
CA GLY A 24 -1.12 -13.76 12.21
C GLY A 24 -2.57 -13.30 12.24
N TYR A 25 -2.85 -12.04 11.90
CA TYR A 25 -4.23 -11.57 11.74
C TYR A 25 -4.89 -12.25 10.53
N GLU A 26 -5.79 -13.19 10.81
CA GLU A 26 -6.54 -13.93 9.79
C GLU A 26 -7.78 -13.19 9.28
N GLY A 27 -8.15 -12.09 9.92
CA GLY A 27 -9.29 -11.28 9.49
C GLY A 27 -9.06 -10.63 8.13
N ARG A 28 -10.14 -10.12 7.53
CA ARG A 28 -10.03 -9.35 6.28
C ARG A 28 -9.42 -7.99 6.60
N ILE A 29 -8.40 -7.59 5.85
CA ILE A 29 -7.79 -6.26 5.93
C ILE A 29 -8.19 -5.51 4.66
N ILE A 30 -8.72 -4.29 4.81
CA ILE A 30 -9.09 -3.40 3.71
C ILE A 30 -8.26 -2.13 3.85
N LEU A 31 -7.38 -1.86 2.89
CA LEU A 31 -6.59 -0.63 2.83
C LEU A 31 -7.24 0.35 1.84
N VAL A 32 -7.65 1.52 2.33
CA VAL A 32 -8.35 2.53 1.53
C VAL A 32 -7.41 3.69 1.21
N GLY A 33 -7.17 3.93 -0.07
CA GLY A 33 -6.41 5.07 -0.59
C GLY A 33 -7.29 6.02 -1.38
N GLN A 34 -6.98 7.32 -1.35
CA GLN A 34 -7.62 8.30 -2.22
C GLN A 34 -7.04 8.26 -3.66
N GLU A 35 -5.84 7.69 -3.81
CA GLU A 35 -5.17 7.57 -5.10
C GLU A 35 -5.47 6.22 -5.73
N ASN A 36 -5.70 6.21 -7.05
CA ASN A 36 -5.90 4.98 -7.82
C ASN A 36 -4.60 4.21 -8.09
N TYR A 37 -3.56 4.49 -7.31
CA TYR A 37 -2.24 3.88 -7.43
C TYR A 37 -1.98 2.98 -6.24
N MET A 38 -1.19 1.92 -6.45
CA MET A 38 -0.72 1.07 -5.35
C MET A 38 0.02 1.93 -4.32
N PRO A 39 -0.08 1.63 -3.01
CA PRO A 39 0.73 2.29 -1.99
C PRO A 39 2.20 2.33 -2.41
N TYR A 40 2.79 3.52 -2.51
CA TYR A 40 4.17 3.68 -2.98
C TYR A 40 4.97 4.63 -2.09
N GLN A 41 6.31 4.50 -2.13
CA GLN A 41 7.19 5.44 -1.45
C GLN A 41 7.15 6.82 -2.14
N ARG A 42 6.66 7.84 -1.42
CA ARG A 42 6.71 9.25 -1.87
C ARG A 42 8.10 9.91 -1.85
N PRO A 43 9.03 9.61 -0.91
CA PRO A 43 10.34 10.25 -0.87
C PRO A 43 11.17 10.27 -2.17
N PRO A 44 11.20 9.23 -3.03
CA PRO A 44 11.91 9.29 -4.31
C PRO A 44 11.33 10.30 -5.30
N LEU A 45 10.07 10.73 -5.15
CA LEU A 45 9.44 11.68 -6.06
C LEU A 45 10.08 13.08 -6.03
N SER A 46 10.51 13.58 -4.87
CA SER A 46 11.08 14.94 -4.78
C SER A 46 12.58 15.01 -5.06
N LYS A 47 13.27 13.87 -5.23
CA LYS A 47 14.73 13.81 -5.43
C LYS A 47 15.18 13.10 -6.72
N LYS A 48 14.39 12.19 -7.29
CA LYS A 48 14.76 11.43 -8.50
C LYS A 48 13.95 11.76 -9.76
N VAL A 49 12.87 12.57 -9.65
CA VAL A 49 11.99 12.92 -10.79
C VAL A 49 12.69 13.77 -11.87
N THR A 50 13.85 14.35 -11.58
CA THR A 50 14.61 15.17 -12.56
C THR A 50 15.35 14.32 -13.60
N SER A 51 15.52 13.00 -13.42
CA SER A 51 16.49 12.23 -14.25
C SER A 51 15.93 10.99 -14.96
N SER A 52 14.75 10.48 -14.62
CA SER A 52 14.16 9.32 -15.32
C SER A 52 12.69 9.12 -14.89
N PRO A 53 11.79 8.60 -15.76
CA PRO A 53 10.48 8.13 -15.32
C PRO A 53 10.63 7.07 -14.23
N ILE A 54 9.98 7.30 -13.08
CA ILE A 54 9.98 6.38 -11.94
C ILE A 54 8.99 5.25 -12.23
N ASN A 55 9.46 4.01 -12.11
CA ASN A 55 8.61 2.85 -12.17
C ASN A 55 7.85 2.70 -10.84
N LEU A 56 6.54 2.99 -10.86
CA LEU A 56 5.71 2.96 -9.66
C LEU A 56 5.55 1.54 -9.08
N ILE A 57 5.71 0.52 -9.92
CA ILE A 57 5.66 -0.89 -9.50
C ILE A 57 6.89 -1.22 -8.62
N GLU A 58 8.07 -0.70 -8.96
CA GLU A 58 9.29 -0.95 -8.17
C GLU A 58 9.29 -0.24 -6.81
N ASN A 59 8.42 0.76 -6.63
CA ASN A 59 8.35 1.57 -5.41
C ASN A 59 7.11 1.23 -4.56
N ALA A 60 6.41 0.12 -4.87
CA ALA A 60 5.27 -0.33 -4.11
C ALA A 60 5.66 -0.70 -2.67
N LEU A 61 4.76 -0.44 -1.73
CA LEU A 61 4.95 -0.73 -0.31
C LEU A 61 4.43 -2.11 0.11
N LEU A 62 3.60 -2.69 -0.73
CA LEU A 62 2.99 -4.01 -0.54
C LEU A 62 3.19 -4.80 -1.84
N ASP A 63 3.37 -6.11 -1.69
CA ASP A 63 3.48 -7.01 -2.83
C ASP A 63 2.14 -7.10 -3.57
N LYS A 64 2.22 -7.32 -4.90
CA LYS A 64 1.03 -7.39 -5.76
C LYS A 64 0.05 -8.48 -5.34
N ASP A 65 0.56 -9.56 -4.77
CA ASP A 65 -0.24 -10.71 -4.36
C ASP A 65 -1.04 -10.43 -3.07
N GLU A 66 -0.70 -9.36 -2.36
CA GLU A 66 -1.39 -8.91 -1.13
C GLU A 66 -2.46 -7.85 -1.41
N LEU A 67 -2.46 -7.27 -2.62
CA LEU A 67 -3.36 -6.18 -3.00
C LEU A 67 -4.39 -6.64 -4.02
N PHE A 68 -5.62 -6.88 -3.54
CA PHE A 68 -6.76 -7.12 -4.41
C PHE A 68 -7.52 -5.81 -4.59
N PRO A 69 -7.71 -5.32 -5.84
CA PRO A 69 -8.58 -4.19 -6.07
C PRO A 69 -9.98 -4.55 -5.53
N VAL A 70 -10.47 -3.71 -4.63
CA VAL A 70 -11.86 -3.83 -4.18
C VAL A 70 -12.69 -3.17 -5.27
N ASP A 71 -13.49 -3.96 -5.98
CA ASP A 71 -14.46 -3.42 -6.93
C ASP A 71 -15.35 -2.38 -6.20
N PRO A 72 -15.62 -1.22 -6.84
CA PRO A 72 -16.44 -0.16 -6.24
C PRO A 72 -17.90 -0.58 -5.98
#